data_AF-W2CQW1-F1
#
_entry.id   AF-W2CQW1-F1
#
_cell.length_a   1.000
_cell.length_b   1.000
_cell.length_c   1.000
_cell.angle_alpha   90.00
_cell.angle_beta   90.00
_cell.angle_gamma   90.00
#
_symmetry.space_group_name_H-M   'P 1'
#
loop_
_entity.id
_entity.type
_entity.pdbx_description
1 polymer ?
#
loop_
_entity_poly.entity_id
_entity_poly.type
_entity_poly.pdbx_seq_one_letter_code
_entity_poly.pdbx_strand_id
1 'polypeptide(L)'
;MNNKLSTVGKACGVRQRISFHMARHTFGTLSLSAGIPIESIAKMMGHASISSTQIYAQVTDKKISEDMDKLIWKYQKEETKEETV
;
A
#
# COMPACT_ATOMS: atom_id res chain seq x y z
N MET A 1 -18.30 -13.66 -14.11
CA MET A 1 -16.83 -13.88 -14.11
C MET A 1 -16.21 -14.16 -12.72
N ASN A 2 -16.96 -14.34 -11.62
CA ASN A 2 -16.40 -14.49 -10.24
C ASN A 2 -16.19 -15.95 -9.78
N ASN A 3 -16.63 -16.92 -10.57
CA ASN A 3 -16.71 -18.34 -10.22
C ASN A 3 -15.34 -19.03 -10.14
N LYS A 4 -14.37 -18.66 -10.98
CA LYS A 4 -13.02 -19.27 -10.97
C LYS A 4 -12.21 -18.91 -9.72
N LEU A 5 -12.26 -17.65 -9.28
CA LEU A 5 -11.57 -17.17 -8.08
C LEU A 5 -12.09 -17.85 -6.80
N SER A 6 -13.40 -18.06 -6.72
CA SER A 6 -14.00 -18.76 -5.58
C SER A 6 -13.53 -20.21 -5.48
N THR A 7 -13.39 -20.91 -6.62
CA THR A 7 -12.88 -22.30 -6.65
C THR A 7 -11.44 -22.37 -6.17
N VAL A 8 -10.57 -21.49 -6.67
CA VAL A 8 -9.17 -21.41 -6.23
C VAL A 8 -9.08 -21.05 -4.74
N GLY A 9 -9.85 -20.07 -4.28
CA GLY A 9 -9.89 -19.69 -2.87
C GLY A 9 -10.25 -20.86 -1.94
N LYS A 10 -11.24 -21.66 -2.31
CA LYS A 10 -11.62 -22.88 -1.58
C LYS A 10 -10.49 -23.91 -1.56
N ALA A 11 -9.82 -24.14 -2.69
CA ALA A 11 -8.68 -25.05 -2.77
C ALA A 11 -7.50 -24.60 -1.89
N CYS A 12 -7.30 -23.30 -1.74
CA CYS A 12 -6.28 -22.71 -0.85
C CYS A 12 -6.72 -22.60 0.63
N GLY A 13 -7.91 -23.11 0.99
CA GLY A 13 -8.41 -23.03 2.37
C GLY A 13 -8.90 -21.65 2.81
N VAL A 14 -9.09 -20.71 1.88
CA VAL A 14 -9.62 -19.37 2.18
C VAL A 14 -11.12 -19.47 2.45
N ARG A 15 -11.51 -19.23 3.71
CA ARG A 15 -12.91 -19.33 4.15
C ARG A 15 -13.78 -18.15 3.69
N GLN A 16 -13.16 -17.04 3.34
CA GLN A 16 -13.83 -15.82 2.91
C GLN A 16 -14.14 -15.86 1.41
N ARG A 17 -15.23 -15.21 0.99
CA ARG A 17 -15.59 -15.11 -0.42
C ARG A 17 -14.61 -14.18 -1.15
N ILE A 18 -13.72 -14.75 -1.96
CA ILE A 18 -12.81 -13.95 -2.79
C ILE A 18 -13.57 -13.36 -3.98
N SER A 19 -13.37 -12.06 -4.21
CA SER A 19 -13.84 -11.35 -5.40
C SER A 19 -12.69 -10.51 -5.99
N PHE A 20 -12.81 -10.10 -7.26
CA PHE A 20 -11.84 -9.18 -7.87
C PHE A 20 -11.73 -7.85 -7.12
N HIS A 21 -12.85 -7.37 -6.56
CA HIS A 21 -12.84 -6.14 -5.77
C HIS A 21 -12.02 -6.32 -4.49
N MET A 22 -12.17 -7.45 -3.79
CA MET A 22 -11.33 -7.77 -2.63
C MET A 22 -9.85 -7.88 -3.00
N ALA A 23 -9.52 -8.58 -4.08
CA ALA A 23 -8.13 -8.68 -4.54
C ALA A 23 -7.53 -7.30 -4.85
N ARG A 24 -8.32 -6.42 -5.48
CA ARG A 24 -7.95 -5.03 -5.76
C ARG A 24 -7.70 -4.24 -4.46
N HIS A 25 -8.55 -4.42 -3.44
CA HIS A 25 -8.36 -3.83 -2.11
C HIS A 25 -7.08 -4.33 -1.43
N THR A 26 -6.88 -5.65 -1.40
CA THR A 26 -5.68 -6.25 -0.81
C THR A 26 -4.40 -5.76 -1.49
N PHE A 27 -4.38 -5.69 -2.82
CA PHE A 27 -3.24 -5.16 -3.58
C PHE A 27 -2.93 -3.70 -3.21
N GLY A 28 -3.95 -2.84 -3.17
CA GLY A 28 -3.79 -1.43 -2.84
C GLY A 28 -3.25 -1.22 -1.42
N THR A 29 -3.84 -1.88 -0.43
CA THR A 29 -3.40 -1.80 0.98
C THR A 29 -1.98 -2.33 1.16
N LEU A 30 -1.64 -3.52 0.63
CA LEU A 30 -0.30 -4.09 0.80
C LEU A 30 0.78 -3.25 0.13
N SER A 31 0.51 -2.73 -1.07
CA SER A 31 1.45 -1.87 -1.80
C SER A 31 1.74 -0.58 -1.03
N LEU A 32 0.70 0.01 -0.42
CA LEU A 32 0.86 1.20 0.40
C LEU A 32 1.64 0.90 1.69
N SER A 33 1.35 -0.23 2.35
CA SER A 33 2.12 -0.67 3.52
C SER A 33 3.59 -0.94 3.19
N ALA A 34 3.90 -1.41 1.98
CA ALA A 34 5.25 -1.56 1.47
C ALA A 34 5.94 -0.22 1.13
N GLY A 35 5.25 0.91 1.27
CA GLY A 35 5.80 2.25 1.02
C GLY A 35 5.77 2.69 -0.44
N ILE A 36 5.00 2.01 -1.30
CA ILE A 36 4.84 2.44 -2.69
C ILE A 36 3.94 3.70 -2.71
N PRO A 37 4.33 4.77 -3.42
CA PRO A 37 3.51 5.99 -3.52
C PRO A 37 2.12 5.72 -4.09
N ILE A 38 1.11 6.42 -3.56
CA ILE A 38 -0.30 6.19 -3.91
C ILE A 38 -0.59 6.48 -5.39
N GLU A 39 0.13 7.41 -6.00
CA GLU A 39 0.08 7.75 -7.42
C GLU A 39 0.56 6.58 -8.29
N SER A 40 1.62 5.91 -7.84
CA SER A 40 2.16 4.73 -8.52
C SER A 40 1.16 3.58 -8.45
N ILE A 41 0.55 3.35 -7.29
CA ILE A 41 -0.50 2.34 -7.10
C ILE A 41 -1.71 2.67 -7.99
N ALA A 42 -2.17 3.92 -8.00
CA ALA A 42 -3.30 4.37 -8.82
C ALA A 42 -3.05 4.11 -10.32
N LYS A 43 -1.83 4.38 -10.80
CA LYS A 43 -1.42 4.14 -12.19
C LYS A 43 -1.38 2.65 -12.52
N MET A 44 -0.83 1.80 -11.64
CA MET A 44 -0.83 0.33 -11.81
C MET A 44 -2.24 -0.25 -11.90
N MET A 45 -3.19 0.37 -11.20
CA MET A 45 -4.59 -0.06 -11.13
C MET A 45 -5.46 0.50 -12.26
N GLY A 46 -4.89 1.38 -13.09
CA GLY A 46 -5.60 2.07 -14.18
C GLY A 46 -6.66 3.05 -13.71
N HIS A 47 -6.52 3.62 -12.51
CA HIS A 47 -7.47 4.60 -11.99
C HIS A 47 -7.26 5.96 -12.67
N ALA A 48 -8.34 6.55 -13.18
CA ALA A 48 -8.33 7.90 -13.77
C ALA A 48 -8.18 9.01 -12.71
N SER A 49 -8.49 8.71 -11.45
CA SER A 49 -8.35 9.62 -10.32
C SER A 49 -7.75 8.89 -9.12
N ILE A 50 -6.91 9.60 -8.37
CA ILE A 50 -6.31 9.12 -7.12
C ILE A 50 -7.40 8.90 -6.06
N SER A 51 -8.55 9.56 -6.16
CA SER A 51 -9.64 9.44 -5.18
C SER A 51 -10.11 8.00 -4.98
N SER A 52 -10.18 7.21 -6.06
CA SER A 52 -10.53 5.77 -5.97
C SER A 52 -9.46 4.92 -5.25
N THR A 53 -8.22 5.40 -5.19
CA THR A 53 -7.08 4.76 -4.51
C THR A 53 -6.94 5.24 -3.07
N GLN A 54 -7.47 6.41 -2.72
CA GLN A 54 -7.44 6.97 -1.35
C GLN A 54 -8.15 6.08 -0.33
N ILE A 55 -9.09 5.23 -0.76
CA ILE A 55 -9.72 4.22 0.11
C ILE A 55 -8.69 3.25 0.72
N TYR A 56 -7.50 3.09 0.12
CA TYR A 56 -6.41 2.30 0.69
C TYR A 56 -5.54 3.10 1.67
N ALA A 57 -5.54 4.43 1.55
CA ALA A 57 -4.75 5.33 2.38
C ALA A 57 -5.32 5.53 3.78
N GLN A 58 -6.54 5.05 4.05
CA GLN A 58 -7.10 5.00 5.40
C GLN A 58 -6.35 4.03 6.33
N VAL A 59 -5.37 3.28 5.82
CA VAL A 59 -4.55 2.36 6.60
C VAL A 59 -3.41 3.11 7.29
N THR A 60 -3.80 3.63 8.46
CA THR A 60 -3.06 3.74 9.74
C THR A 60 -2.09 4.90 9.95
N ASP A 61 -2.35 5.64 11.03
CA ASP A 61 -1.45 6.60 11.70
C ASP A 61 -0.04 6.04 11.92
N LYS A 62 0.09 4.71 12.07
CA LYS A 62 1.37 4.00 12.15
C LYS A 62 2.26 4.28 10.94
N LYS A 63 1.70 4.29 9.73
CA LYS A 63 2.46 4.55 8.51
C LYS A 63 2.97 6.00 8.46
N ILE A 64 2.14 6.94 8.91
CA ILE A 64 2.53 8.35 9.04
C ILE A 64 3.70 8.48 10.02
N SER A 65 3.61 7.82 11.18
CA SER A 65 4.71 7.80 12.16
C SER A 65 5.99 7.24 11.55
N GLU A 66 5.95 6.07 10.92
CA GLU A 66 7.12 5.43 10.31
C GLU A 66 7.77 6.29 9.22
N ASP A 67 6.96 6.99 8.41
CA ASP A 67 7.48 7.84 7.35
C ASP A 67 8.07 9.15 7.89
N MET A 68 7.54 9.69 9.00
CA MET A 68 8.15 10.81 9.72
C MET A 68 9.44 10.41 10.42
N ASP A 69 9.50 9.24 11.04
CA ASP A 69 10.72 8.71 11.66
C ASP A 69 11.85 8.56 10.64
N LYS A 70 11.55 8.06 9.43
CA LYS A 70 12.51 7.97 8.32
C LYS A 70 12.98 9.35 7.85
N LEU A 71 12.07 10.32 7.82
CA LEU A 71 12.40 11.68 7.41
C LEU A 71 13.37 12.33 8.43
N ILE A 72 13.06 12.23 9.73
CA ILE A 72 13.91 12.73 10.81
C ILE A 72 15.30 12.08 10.76
N TRP A 73 15.36 10.75 10.62
CA TRP A 73 16.62 10.02 10.45
C TRP A 73 17.46 10.57 9.30
N LYS A 74 16.82 10.85 8.15
CA LYS A 74 17.53 11.31 6.96
C LYS A 74 18.20 12.67 7.20
N TYR A 75 17.51 13.61 7.84
CA TYR A 75 18.05 14.94 8.13
C TYR A 75 19.17 14.89 9.18
N GLN A 76 19.05 14.10 10.24
CA GLN A 76 20.14 13.96 11.23
C GLN A 76 21.44 13.40 10.62
N LYS A 77 21.31 12.51 9.62
CA LYS A 77 22.46 11.95 8.89
C LYS A 77 23.10 12.94 7.92
N GLU A 78 22.35 13.94 7.46
CA GLU A 78 22.87 15.00 6.59
C GLU A 78 23.60 16.08 7.43
N GLU A 79 23.07 16.48 8.59
CA GLU A 79 23.74 17.40 9.53
C GLU A 79 25.08 16.84 10.04
N THR A 80 25.12 15.56 10.45
CA THR A 80 26.38 14.91 10.90
C THR A 80 27.43 14.76 9.80
N LYS A 81 27.04 14.81 8.52
CA LYS A 81 27.99 14.81 7.39
C LYS A 81 28.55 16.21 7.11
N GLU A 82 27.76 17.27 7.30
CA GLU A 82 28.24 18.64 7.14
C GLU A 82 29.16 19.07 8.28
N GLU A 83 28.99 18.54 9.50
CA GLU A 83 29.87 18.84 10.64
C GLU A 83 31.21 18.10 10.61
N THR A 84 31.35 17.05 9.79
CA THR A 84 32.55 16.21 9.70
C THR A 84 33.43 16.51 8.48
N VAL A 85 33.06 17.50 7.66
CA VAL A 85 33.82 18.02 6.51
C VAL A 85 34.37 19.41 6.85
#